data_AF-A0A9E8SL61-F1
#
_entry.id   AF-A0A9E8SL61-F1
#
_cell.length_a   1.000
_cell.length_b   1.000
_cell.length_c   1.000
_cell.angle_alpha   90.00
_cell.angle_beta   90.00
_cell.angle_gamma   90.00
#
_symmetry.space_group_name_H-M   'P 1'
#
loop_
_entity.id
_entity.type
_entity.pdbx_description
1 polymer ?
#
loop_
_entity_poly.entity_id
_entity_poly.type
_entity_poly.pdbx_seq_one_letter_code
_entity_poly.pdbx_strand_id
1 'polypeptide(L)'
;MNNTVLIVIVCAPVVLAALFFLYRFLLQLTTKPILEISLTPSDSLRWPKKKKIAELADAFQRHGFELAGHYDCPEIPVVKISGFVKPSEQIIGVVYYHSIAGIWTDLCVEYNDGESLTVSNAPAGQEMDHMPGSEKIYIKGSSVEELIAKVLSDRKNKERKKITKEEFSSNFEEAYKKEMKWRMERGGPTALEVKKVADEMGVPLDSGKMLNKTQPLQKIWMKEKIKPRKVRREVIDAELPGEFQRSDVFRQKLEQKSGPMPQQMNIPAAPVYIVLIAAIIYWLYFGFQYNKVHTVPLNAVVIFLAVFLIFFITLMWINMHHQAAKICPFLKRIADQRPGAFLFISGTFPTLFYAREAWLGKVVFEQGGEHRDACTRLEAITKHSGGWLSISQKNIISTIFGRSDKNNIALPDSDFGRKFIMSGSDEVLAEELLKSNFTGTMMRLDGFKKPSVEIDGKSVTVEIKQNFFSTRREKELKQFLDAAENIIDTVVKK
;
A
#
# COMPACT_ATOMS: atom_id res chain seq x y z
N MET A 1 -16.66 29.41 -29.62
CA MET A 1 -15.56 28.67 -28.96
C MET A 1 -14.83 27.89 -30.04
N ASN A 2 -13.55 28.15 -30.28
CA ASN A 2 -12.78 27.41 -31.30
C ASN A 2 -12.70 25.93 -30.94
N ASN A 3 -12.97 25.04 -31.90
CA ASN A 3 -12.89 23.58 -31.75
C ASN A 3 -11.54 23.13 -31.15
N THR A 4 -10.47 23.89 -31.37
CA THR A 4 -9.14 23.66 -30.79
C THR A 4 -9.11 23.72 -29.27
N VAL A 5 -9.86 24.64 -28.63
CA VAL A 5 -9.92 24.76 -27.17
C VAL A 5 -10.68 23.58 -26.57
N LEU A 6 -11.76 23.14 -27.23
CA LEU A 6 -12.52 21.96 -26.82
C LEU A 6 -11.66 20.69 -26.94
N ILE A 7 -10.93 20.53 -28.05
CA ILE A 7 -10.00 19.41 -28.27
C ILE A 7 -8.90 19.40 -27.19
N VAL A 8 -8.30 20.54 -26.85
CA VAL A 8 -7.26 20.59 -25.80
C VAL A 8 -7.85 20.25 -24.42
N ILE A 9 -9.04 20.76 -24.08
CA ILE A 9 -9.70 20.47 -22.79
C ILE A 9 -10.09 18.99 -22.68
N VAL A 10 -10.49 18.34 -23.78
CA VAL A 10 -10.89 16.93 -23.79
C VAL A 10 -9.68 16.00 -23.89
N CYS A 11 -8.66 16.34 -24.68
CA CYS A 11 -7.49 15.49 -24.90
C CYS A 11 -6.44 15.61 -23.79
N ALA A 12 -6.28 16.76 -23.15
CA ALA A 12 -5.27 16.93 -22.10
C ALA A 12 -5.48 15.99 -20.90
N PRO A 13 -6.70 15.79 -20.36
CA PRO A 13 -6.94 14.80 -19.30
C PRO A 13 -6.64 13.37 -19.73
N VAL A 14 -6.94 13.01 -20.98
CA VAL A 14 -6.68 11.67 -21.54
C VAL A 14 -5.18 11.43 -21.67
N VAL A 15 -4.43 12.40 -22.20
CA VAL A 15 -2.97 12.32 -22.31
C VAL A 15 -2.33 12.30 -20.92
N LEU A 16 -2.81 13.09 -19.96
CA LEU A 16 -2.32 13.07 -18.58
C LEU A 16 -2.62 11.73 -17.90
N ALA A 17 -3.79 11.14 -18.12
CA ALA A 17 -4.11 9.81 -17.62
C ALA A 17 -3.20 8.75 -18.25
N ALA A 18 -3.01 8.76 -19.56
CA ALA A 18 -2.12 7.83 -20.26
C ALA A 18 -0.66 7.97 -19.79
N LEU A 19 -0.16 9.21 -19.65
CA LEU A 19 1.18 9.48 -19.10
C LEU A 19 1.31 9.08 -17.63
N PHE A 20 0.25 9.23 -16.83
CA PHE A 20 0.23 8.78 -15.44
C PHE A 20 0.25 7.26 -15.32
N PHE A 21 -0.52 6.55 -16.16
CA PHE A 21 -0.48 5.10 -16.23
C PHE A 21 0.87 4.61 -16.73
N LEU A 22 1.44 5.25 -17.76
CA LEU A 22 2.79 4.93 -18.23
C LEU A 22 3.84 5.21 -17.16
N TYR A 23 3.77 6.35 -16.45
CA TYR A 23 4.67 6.65 -15.34
C TYR A 23 4.56 5.61 -14.24
N ARG A 24 3.34 5.16 -13.89
CA ARG A 24 3.12 4.09 -12.91
C ARG A 24 3.68 2.75 -13.37
N PHE A 25 3.47 2.39 -14.63
CA PHE A 25 4.03 1.18 -15.21
C PHE A 25 5.56 1.23 -15.22
N LEU A 26 6.14 2.34 -15.66
CA LEU A 26 7.58 2.58 -15.57
C LEU A 26 8.05 2.54 -14.11
N LEU A 27 7.27 3.03 -13.15
CA LEU A 27 7.59 2.93 -11.73
C LEU A 27 7.73 1.45 -11.30
N GLN A 28 6.79 0.59 -11.72
CA GLN A 28 6.87 -0.86 -11.48
C GLN A 28 8.14 -1.46 -12.10
N LEU A 29 8.52 -1.05 -13.33
CA LEU A 29 9.78 -1.50 -13.95
C LEU A 29 11.04 -0.96 -13.25
N THR A 30 10.97 0.23 -12.66
CA THR A 30 12.08 0.87 -11.91
C THR A 30 12.21 0.35 -10.48
N THR A 31 11.19 -0.30 -9.92
CA THR A 31 11.37 -0.99 -8.64
C THR A 31 12.38 -2.10 -8.80
N LYS A 32 13.32 -2.20 -7.85
CA LYS A 32 14.40 -3.17 -7.91
C LYS A 32 13.83 -4.58 -8.15
N PRO A 33 14.34 -5.34 -9.12
CA PRO A 33 13.85 -6.69 -9.36
C PRO A 33 14.00 -7.53 -8.09
N ILE A 34 12.94 -8.25 -7.76
CA ILE A 34 12.89 -9.14 -6.61
C ILE A 34 13.09 -10.55 -7.16
N LEU A 35 14.20 -11.19 -6.80
CA LEU A 35 14.53 -12.51 -7.34
C LEU A 35 13.73 -13.63 -6.67
N GLU A 36 13.50 -13.50 -5.37
CA GLU A 36 12.85 -14.50 -4.53
C GLU A 36 11.74 -13.79 -3.76
N ILE A 37 10.57 -14.42 -3.70
CA ILE A 37 9.42 -13.99 -2.90
C ILE A 37 9.10 -15.07 -1.88
N SER A 38 8.36 -14.72 -0.85
CA SER A 38 7.79 -15.67 0.09
C SER A 38 6.31 -15.40 0.28
N LEU A 39 5.50 -16.45 0.20
CA LEU A 39 4.08 -16.38 0.46
C LEU A 39 3.82 -16.69 1.93
N THR A 40 3.59 -15.64 2.71
CA THR A 40 3.23 -15.77 4.11
C THR A 40 1.72 -15.99 4.25
N PRO A 41 1.26 -17.07 4.90
CA PRO A 41 -0.15 -17.28 5.17
C PRO A 41 -0.76 -16.02 5.81
N SER A 42 -1.90 -15.61 5.30
CA SER A 42 -2.60 -14.40 5.70
C SER A 42 -4.07 -14.71 5.88
N ASP A 43 -4.68 -14.15 6.91
CA ASP A 43 -6.13 -14.22 7.03
C ASP A 43 -6.76 -13.40 5.90
N SER A 44 -7.62 -14.06 5.11
CA SER A 44 -8.41 -13.47 4.00
C SER A 44 -9.15 -12.18 4.39
N LEU A 45 -9.37 -12.00 5.69
CA LEU A 45 -10.01 -10.87 6.34
C LEU A 45 -9.34 -9.50 6.13
N ARG A 46 -8.13 -9.42 5.54
CA ARG A 46 -7.42 -8.14 5.29
C ARG A 46 -7.40 -7.68 3.82
N TRP A 47 -8.08 -8.36 2.90
CA TRP A 47 -8.06 -7.95 1.49
C TRP A 47 -8.95 -6.73 1.20
N PRO A 48 -8.49 -5.76 0.40
CA PRO A 48 -9.37 -4.74 -0.17
C PRO A 48 -10.31 -5.36 -1.22
N LYS A 49 -11.52 -4.80 -1.40
CA LYS A 49 -12.54 -5.31 -2.35
C LYS A 49 -12.95 -6.78 -2.14
N LYS A 50 -13.07 -7.21 -0.87
CA LYS A 50 -13.40 -8.59 -0.45
C LYS A 50 -14.50 -9.28 -1.25
N LYS A 51 -15.59 -8.57 -1.56
CA LYS A 51 -16.72 -9.13 -2.32
C LYS A 51 -16.27 -9.73 -3.66
N LYS A 52 -15.49 -9.00 -4.44
CA LYS A 52 -15.00 -9.48 -5.75
C LYS A 52 -14.05 -10.67 -5.59
N ILE A 53 -13.21 -10.70 -4.56
CA ILE A 53 -12.31 -11.83 -4.30
C ILE A 53 -13.07 -13.06 -3.84
N ALA A 54 -14.09 -12.88 -2.99
CA ALA A 54 -14.99 -13.95 -2.58
C ALA A 54 -15.74 -14.54 -3.78
N GLU A 55 -16.30 -13.70 -4.65
CA GLU A 55 -16.95 -14.15 -5.90
C GLU A 55 -16.01 -14.97 -6.80
N LEU A 56 -14.75 -14.56 -6.93
CA LEU A 56 -13.74 -15.32 -7.68
C LEU A 56 -13.37 -16.63 -6.99
N ALA A 57 -13.23 -16.63 -5.66
CA ALA A 57 -12.95 -17.83 -4.88
C ALA A 57 -14.10 -18.84 -4.96
N ASP A 58 -15.33 -18.38 -4.88
CA ASP A 58 -16.54 -19.20 -5.04
C ASP A 58 -16.63 -19.78 -6.44
N ALA A 59 -16.24 -19.03 -7.48
CA ALA A 59 -16.15 -19.55 -8.85
C ALA A 59 -15.14 -20.70 -8.96
N PHE A 60 -13.95 -20.57 -8.37
CA PHE A 60 -12.98 -21.66 -8.30
C PHE A 60 -13.54 -22.90 -7.60
N GLN A 61 -14.13 -22.73 -6.42
CA GLN A 61 -14.68 -23.83 -5.63
C GLN A 61 -15.82 -24.56 -6.35
N ARG A 62 -16.73 -23.83 -7.02
CA ARG A 62 -17.80 -24.42 -7.86
C ARG A 62 -17.25 -25.32 -8.97
N HIS A 63 -16.02 -25.10 -9.41
CA HIS A 63 -15.35 -25.91 -10.44
C HIS A 63 -14.39 -26.97 -9.88
N GLY A 64 -14.50 -27.29 -8.59
CA GLY A 64 -13.77 -28.37 -7.94
C GLY A 64 -12.33 -28.01 -7.56
N PHE A 65 -11.99 -26.73 -7.50
CA PHE A 65 -10.72 -26.30 -6.93
C PHE A 65 -10.82 -26.23 -5.40
N GLU A 66 -9.76 -26.71 -4.75
CA GLU A 66 -9.54 -26.58 -3.31
C GLU A 66 -8.75 -25.31 -3.03
N LEU A 67 -9.15 -24.56 -2.00
CA LEU A 67 -8.38 -23.40 -1.52
C LEU A 67 -7.07 -23.89 -0.88
N ALA A 68 -5.93 -23.47 -1.43
CA ALA A 68 -4.62 -23.74 -0.87
C ALA A 68 -4.27 -22.76 0.26
N GLY A 69 -4.71 -21.51 0.14
CA GLY A 69 -4.55 -20.51 1.18
C GLY A 69 -4.68 -19.10 0.63
N HIS A 70 -4.66 -18.14 1.54
CA HIS A 70 -4.47 -16.73 1.23
C HIS A 70 -3.11 -16.32 1.76
N TYR A 71 -2.42 -15.51 0.97
CA TYR A 71 -1.02 -15.20 1.19
C TYR A 71 -0.79 -13.70 1.01
N ASP A 72 -0.01 -13.15 1.92
CA ASP A 72 0.70 -11.89 1.73
C ASP A 72 2.06 -12.16 1.09
N CYS A 73 2.52 -11.24 0.26
CA CYS A 73 3.86 -11.25 -0.32
C CYS A 73 4.65 -10.06 0.28
N PRO A 74 5.41 -10.25 1.36
CA PRO A 74 6.09 -9.15 2.06
C PRO A 74 7.10 -8.41 1.18
N GLU A 75 7.72 -9.09 0.21
CA GLU A 75 8.64 -8.49 -0.75
C GLU A 75 7.91 -7.56 -1.72
N ILE A 76 6.63 -7.83 -1.99
CA ILE A 76 5.76 -7.00 -2.81
C ILE A 76 4.51 -6.62 -1.99
N PRO A 77 4.62 -5.69 -1.00
CA PRO A 77 3.55 -5.43 -0.01
C PRO A 77 2.20 -5.01 -0.60
N VAL A 78 2.20 -4.61 -1.87
CA VAL A 78 1.01 -4.22 -2.62
C VAL A 78 0.27 -5.39 -3.26
N VAL A 79 0.84 -6.60 -3.20
CA VAL A 79 0.31 -7.85 -3.77
C VAL A 79 -0.19 -8.77 -2.65
N LYS A 80 -1.40 -9.30 -2.86
CA LYS A 80 -1.98 -10.40 -2.09
C LYS A 80 -2.38 -11.51 -3.05
N ILE A 81 -2.26 -12.77 -2.63
CA ILE A 81 -2.45 -13.95 -3.47
C ILE A 81 -3.39 -14.94 -2.80
N SER A 82 -4.36 -15.45 -3.54
CA SER A 82 -5.21 -16.57 -3.11
C SER A 82 -4.90 -17.75 -4.01
N GLY A 83 -4.36 -18.80 -3.43
CA GLY A 83 -3.97 -20.02 -4.13
C GLY A 83 -5.09 -21.05 -4.15
N PHE A 84 -5.25 -21.71 -5.29
CA PHE A 84 -6.21 -22.78 -5.49
C PHE A 84 -5.54 -23.93 -6.24
N VAL A 85 -5.91 -25.16 -5.93
CA VAL A 85 -5.43 -26.36 -6.63
C VAL A 85 -6.61 -27.23 -7.03
N LYS A 86 -6.56 -27.85 -8.21
CA LYS A 86 -7.52 -28.86 -8.64
C LYS A 86 -6.79 -30.18 -8.85
N PRO A 87 -6.66 -31.02 -7.80
CA PRO A 87 -5.80 -32.21 -7.85
C PRO A 87 -6.19 -33.21 -8.95
N SER A 88 -7.48 -33.34 -9.26
CA SER A 88 -7.99 -34.26 -10.29
C SER A 88 -7.55 -33.91 -11.70
N GLU A 89 -7.31 -32.62 -11.98
CA GLU A 89 -6.90 -32.14 -13.30
C GLU A 89 -5.47 -31.59 -13.32
N GLN A 90 -4.81 -31.54 -12.15
CA GLN A 90 -3.46 -30.99 -11.96
C GLN A 90 -3.34 -29.55 -12.48
N ILE A 91 -4.30 -28.71 -12.09
CA ILE A 91 -4.37 -27.29 -12.44
C ILE A 91 -4.23 -26.46 -11.18
N ILE A 92 -3.46 -25.37 -11.26
CA ILE A 92 -3.35 -24.36 -10.22
C ILE A 92 -4.19 -23.16 -10.63
N GLY A 93 -4.96 -22.61 -9.69
CA GLY A 93 -5.61 -21.32 -9.82
C GLY A 93 -5.00 -20.29 -8.88
N VAL A 94 -4.88 -19.05 -9.34
CA VAL A 94 -4.35 -17.95 -8.53
C VAL A 94 -5.20 -16.72 -8.72
N VAL A 95 -5.73 -16.17 -7.63
CA VAL A 95 -6.33 -14.83 -7.63
C VAL A 95 -5.32 -13.85 -7.06
N TYR A 96 -5.05 -12.79 -7.80
CA TYR A 96 -4.18 -11.71 -7.39
C TYR A 96 -4.99 -10.48 -7.02
N TYR A 97 -4.58 -9.81 -5.96
CA TYR A 97 -4.93 -8.42 -5.71
C TYR A 97 -3.65 -7.60 -5.73
N HIS A 98 -3.62 -6.56 -6.55
CA HIS A 98 -2.60 -5.52 -6.52
C HIS A 98 -3.27 -4.16 -6.33
N SER A 99 -2.76 -3.34 -5.40
CA SER A 99 -3.37 -2.04 -5.08
C SER A 99 -3.51 -1.08 -6.29
N ILE A 100 -2.54 -1.14 -7.21
CA ILE A 100 -2.51 -0.42 -8.49
C ILE A 100 -3.12 -1.20 -9.65
N ALA A 101 -2.63 -2.41 -9.97
CA ALA A 101 -3.02 -3.16 -11.17
C ALA A 101 -4.42 -3.81 -11.07
N GLY A 102 -5.05 -3.80 -9.89
CA GLY A 102 -6.39 -4.33 -9.70
C GLY A 102 -6.40 -5.81 -9.32
N ILE A 103 -7.47 -6.51 -9.70
CA ILE A 103 -7.69 -7.92 -9.39
C ILE A 103 -7.72 -8.69 -10.70
N TRP A 104 -6.95 -9.77 -10.78
CA TRP A 104 -6.94 -10.70 -11.90
C TRP A 104 -6.72 -12.13 -11.42
N THR A 105 -6.86 -13.07 -12.34
CA THR A 105 -6.81 -14.50 -12.12
C THR A 105 -5.94 -15.16 -13.18
N ASP A 106 -5.10 -16.10 -12.73
CA ASP A 106 -4.32 -16.99 -13.59
C ASP A 106 -4.72 -18.45 -13.33
N LEU A 107 -4.73 -19.26 -14.38
CA LEU A 107 -4.75 -20.71 -14.33
C LEU A 107 -3.47 -21.26 -14.91
N CYS A 108 -2.77 -22.11 -14.17
CA CYS A 108 -1.48 -22.67 -14.56
C CYS A 108 -1.53 -24.20 -14.61
N VAL A 109 -0.88 -24.76 -15.63
CA VAL A 109 -0.53 -26.16 -15.74
C VAL A 109 0.99 -26.25 -15.86
N GLU A 110 1.62 -26.97 -14.92
CA GLU A 110 3.04 -27.30 -14.98
C GLU A 110 3.24 -28.72 -15.50
N TYR A 111 4.26 -28.92 -16.34
CA TYR A 111 4.62 -30.22 -16.89
C TYR A 111 5.91 -30.74 -16.26
N ASN A 112 6.08 -32.07 -16.21
CA ASN A 112 7.28 -32.70 -15.61
C ASN A 112 8.58 -32.37 -16.36
N ASP A 113 8.50 -31.98 -17.63
CA ASP A 113 9.64 -31.52 -18.44
C ASP A 113 10.04 -30.06 -18.16
N GLY A 114 9.33 -29.37 -17.26
CA GLY A 114 9.58 -27.99 -16.88
C GLY A 114 8.94 -26.95 -17.79
N GLU A 115 8.15 -27.36 -18.80
CA GLU A 115 7.24 -26.47 -19.52
C GLU A 115 6.06 -26.06 -18.63
N SER A 116 5.41 -24.95 -18.97
CA SER A 116 4.15 -24.52 -18.34
C SER A 116 3.21 -23.86 -19.34
N LEU A 117 1.92 -23.92 -19.04
CA LEU A 117 0.86 -23.16 -19.70
C LEU A 117 0.15 -22.31 -18.64
N THR A 118 0.11 -21.00 -18.84
CA THR A 118 -0.69 -20.08 -18.03
C THR A 118 -1.77 -19.40 -18.86
N VAL A 119 -3.02 -19.43 -18.42
CA VAL A 119 -4.11 -18.64 -19.00
C VAL A 119 -4.52 -17.56 -18.00
N SER A 120 -4.52 -16.29 -18.42
CA SER A 120 -4.66 -15.14 -17.54
C SER A 120 -5.71 -14.15 -18.04
N ASN A 121 -6.49 -13.56 -17.14
CA ASN A 121 -7.33 -12.39 -17.44
C ASN A 121 -6.70 -11.05 -17.02
N ALA A 122 -5.38 -11.04 -16.74
CA ALA A 122 -4.67 -9.83 -16.34
C ALA A 122 -4.86 -8.69 -17.37
N PRO A 123 -5.04 -7.45 -16.92
CA PRO A 123 -5.29 -6.31 -17.80
C PRO A 123 -4.07 -5.94 -18.66
N ALA A 124 -2.86 -6.34 -18.25
CA ALA A 124 -1.60 -6.06 -18.92
C ALA A 124 -0.60 -7.21 -18.69
N GLY A 125 0.41 -7.31 -19.57
CA GLY A 125 1.51 -8.27 -19.44
C GLY A 125 1.74 -9.13 -20.68
N GLN A 126 0.79 -9.17 -21.61
CA GLN A 126 0.92 -9.88 -22.90
C GLN A 126 2.04 -9.32 -23.76
N GLU A 127 2.38 -8.07 -23.52
CA GLU A 127 3.37 -7.31 -24.27
C GLU A 127 4.80 -7.65 -23.83
N MET A 128 4.96 -8.36 -22.71
CA MET A 128 6.23 -8.80 -22.16
C MET A 128 6.62 -10.16 -22.76
N ASP A 129 7.91 -10.38 -22.95
CA ASP A 129 8.40 -11.68 -23.36
C ASP A 129 8.33 -12.65 -22.17
N HIS A 130 8.14 -13.93 -22.45
CA HIS A 130 8.08 -15.00 -21.45
C HIS A 130 9.26 -15.96 -21.59
N MET A 131 9.62 -16.62 -20.49
CA MET A 131 10.69 -17.62 -20.51
C MET A 131 10.38 -18.73 -21.52
N PRO A 132 11.35 -19.19 -22.31
CA PRO A 132 11.16 -20.33 -23.21
C PRO A 132 10.55 -21.53 -22.49
N GLY A 133 9.54 -22.15 -23.11
CA GLY A 133 8.77 -23.25 -22.52
C GLY A 133 7.68 -22.83 -21.52
N SER A 134 7.53 -21.54 -21.21
CA SER A 134 6.44 -21.01 -20.36
C SER A 134 5.45 -20.22 -21.19
N GLU A 135 4.48 -20.93 -21.76
CA GLU A 135 3.45 -20.34 -22.61
C GLU A 135 2.43 -19.58 -21.76
N LYS A 136 2.10 -18.34 -22.16
CA LYS A 136 1.11 -17.52 -21.46
C LYS A 136 0.10 -16.93 -22.44
N ILE A 137 -1.17 -17.26 -22.22
CA ILE A 137 -2.31 -16.82 -23.01
C ILE A 137 -3.08 -15.77 -22.20
N TYR A 138 -3.31 -14.60 -22.78
CA TYR A 138 -4.07 -13.52 -22.14
C TYR A 138 -5.46 -13.40 -22.76
N ILE A 139 -6.49 -13.42 -21.90
CA ILE A 139 -7.89 -13.19 -22.28
C ILE A 139 -8.43 -12.07 -21.39
N LYS A 140 -8.10 -10.82 -21.75
CA LYS A 140 -8.37 -9.63 -20.93
C LYS A 140 -9.87 -9.53 -20.62
N GLY A 141 -10.21 -9.39 -19.34
CA GLY A 141 -11.59 -9.21 -18.88
C GLY A 141 -12.44 -10.49 -18.78
N SER A 142 -11.90 -11.66 -19.13
CA SER A 142 -12.63 -12.93 -19.04
C SER A 142 -12.97 -13.38 -17.63
N SER A 143 -14.03 -14.18 -17.53
CA SER A 143 -14.47 -14.85 -16.30
C SER A 143 -13.57 -16.04 -15.94
N VAL A 144 -13.66 -16.54 -14.69
CA VAL A 144 -12.90 -17.72 -14.25
C VAL A 144 -13.29 -18.95 -15.09
N GLU A 145 -14.57 -19.08 -15.41
CA GLU A 145 -15.14 -20.16 -16.19
C GLU A 145 -14.57 -20.21 -17.62
N GLU A 146 -14.41 -19.05 -18.25
CA GLU A 146 -13.77 -18.93 -19.57
C GLU A 146 -12.28 -19.31 -19.53
N LEU A 147 -11.56 -18.90 -18.47
CA LEU A 147 -10.16 -19.31 -18.29
C LEU A 147 -10.05 -20.83 -18.10
N ILE A 148 -10.97 -21.43 -17.33
CA ILE A 148 -11.01 -22.89 -17.11
C ILE A 148 -11.24 -23.62 -18.44
N ALA A 149 -12.23 -23.19 -19.23
CA ALA A 149 -12.49 -23.76 -20.54
C ALA A 149 -11.26 -23.66 -21.46
N LYS A 150 -10.58 -22.50 -21.46
CA LYS A 150 -9.41 -22.28 -22.30
C LYS A 150 -8.21 -23.13 -21.86
N VAL A 151 -7.88 -23.19 -20.58
CA VAL A 151 -6.74 -24.00 -20.10
C VAL A 151 -6.97 -25.49 -20.34
N LEU A 152 -8.22 -25.97 -20.25
CA LEU A 152 -8.57 -27.36 -20.52
C LEU A 152 -8.45 -27.72 -22.00
N SER A 153 -8.79 -26.78 -22.89
CA SER A 153 -8.65 -26.93 -24.35
C SER A 153 -7.18 -26.91 -24.78
N ASP A 154 -6.40 -25.98 -24.22
CA ASP A 154 -5.05 -25.69 -24.73
C ASP A 154 -3.95 -26.46 -24.00
N ARG A 155 -4.26 -27.12 -22.87
CA ARG A 155 -3.27 -27.96 -22.19
C ARG A 155 -2.78 -29.06 -23.14
N LYS A 156 -1.46 -29.18 -23.24
CA LYS A 156 -0.79 -30.26 -23.94
C LYS A 156 -1.10 -31.61 -23.29
N ASN A 157 -1.20 -32.65 -24.13
CA ASN A 157 -1.32 -34.03 -23.69
C ASN A 157 0.06 -34.58 -23.25
N LYS A 158 0.54 -34.08 -22.11
CA LYS A 158 1.82 -34.43 -21.48
C LYS A 158 1.58 -34.74 -20.00
N GLU A 159 2.53 -35.44 -19.38
CA GLU A 159 2.52 -35.63 -17.92
C GLU A 159 2.64 -34.29 -17.20
N ARG A 160 1.67 -34.01 -16.33
CA ARG A 160 1.60 -32.79 -15.54
C ARG A 160 2.18 -33.03 -14.15
N LYS A 161 2.82 -32.01 -13.61
CA LYS A 161 3.32 -31.98 -12.24
C LYS A 161 2.14 -32.01 -11.28
N LYS A 162 2.18 -32.92 -10.32
CA LYS A 162 1.20 -32.97 -9.23
C LYS A 162 1.63 -31.97 -8.16
N ILE A 163 0.73 -31.05 -7.80
CA ILE A 163 0.96 -30.04 -6.77
C ILE A 163 -0.22 -30.11 -5.80
N THR A 164 0.05 -30.38 -4.52
CA THR A 164 -0.98 -30.37 -3.48
C THR A 164 -1.22 -28.96 -2.94
N LYS A 165 -2.25 -28.80 -2.11
CA LYS A 165 -2.55 -27.52 -1.46
C LYS A 165 -1.42 -27.06 -0.53
N GLU A 166 -0.77 -28.00 0.16
CA GLU A 166 0.37 -27.73 1.05
C GLU A 166 1.62 -27.30 0.26
N GLU A 167 1.76 -27.82 -0.96
CA GLU A 167 2.89 -27.54 -1.84
C GLU A 167 2.68 -26.29 -2.71
N PHE A 168 1.49 -25.69 -2.69
CA PHE A 168 1.18 -24.52 -3.52
C PHE A 168 2.19 -23.38 -3.32
N SER A 169 2.47 -23.03 -2.07
CA SER A 169 3.34 -21.89 -1.72
C SER A 169 4.75 -22.07 -2.29
N SER A 170 5.37 -23.22 -2.03
CA SER A 170 6.74 -23.50 -2.46
C SER A 170 6.86 -23.59 -3.98
N ASN A 171 5.88 -24.20 -4.66
CA ASN A 171 5.85 -24.26 -6.11
C ASN A 171 5.66 -22.87 -6.75
N PHE A 172 4.78 -22.04 -6.19
CA PHE A 172 4.57 -20.68 -6.67
C PHE A 172 5.84 -19.83 -6.56
N GLU A 173 6.51 -19.90 -5.41
CA GLU A 173 7.76 -19.17 -5.15
C GLU A 173 8.89 -19.64 -6.08
N GLU A 174 8.99 -20.96 -6.33
CA GLU A 174 9.97 -21.53 -7.26
C GLU A 174 9.71 -21.09 -8.71
N ALA A 175 8.46 -21.14 -9.16
CA ALA A 175 8.07 -20.69 -10.49
C ALA A 175 8.37 -19.20 -10.69
N TYR A 176 8.04 -18.35 -9.71
CA TYR A 176 8.39 -16.93 -9.72
C TYR A 176 9.90 -16.71 -9.81
N LYS A 177 10.67 -17.42 -8.97
CA LYS A 177 12.13 -17.32 -8.96
C LYS A 177 12.75 -17.73 -10.30
N LYS A 178 12.24 -18.78 -10.93
CA LYS A 178 12.70 -19.27 -12.24
C LYS A 178 12.50 -18.19 -13.32
N GLU A 179 11.29 -17.63 -13.41
CA GLU A 179 10.95 -16.55 -14.34
C GLU A 179 11.81 -15.29 -14.09
N MET A 180 11.93 -14.86 -12.83
CA MET A 180 12.72 -13.67 -12.48
C MET A 180 14.21 -13.84 -12.72
N LYS A 181 14.75 -15.04 -12.46
CA LYS A 181 16.15 -15.37 -12.79
C LYS A 181 16.39 -15.24 -14.28
N TRP A 182 15.53 -15.83 -15.11
CA TRP A 182 15.62 -15.71 -16.57
C TRP A 182 15.56 -14.24 -17.02
N ARG A 183 14.63 -13.44 -16.49
CA ARG A 183 14.54 -12.00 -16.79
C ARG A 183 15.80 -11.24 -16.38
N MET A 184 16.36 -11.53 -15.22
CA MET A 184 17.60 -10.90 -14.77
C MET A 184 18.81 -11.31 -15.62
N GLU A 185 18.88 -12.56 -16.07
CA GLU A 185 19.97 -13.04 -16.91
C GLU A 185 20.04 -12.34 -18.27
N ARG A 186 18.87 -12.04 -18.88
CA ARG A 186 18.75 -11.25 -20.12
C ARG A 186 18.87 -9.73 -19.92
N GLY A 187 19.12 -9.27 -18.69
CA GLY A 187 19.30 -7.84 -18.38
C GLY A 187 18.00 -7.07 -18.12
N GLY A 188 16.89 -7.77 -17.86
CA GLY A 188 15.58 -7.21 -17.59
C GLY A 188 14.72 -7.01 -18.85
N PRO A 189 13.68 -6.14 -18.78
CA PRO A 189 12.85 -5.79 -19.92
C PRO A 189 13.68 -5.15 -21.05
N THR A 190 13.41 -5.57 -22.27
CA THR A 190 14.02 -5.01 -23.48
C THR A 190 13.29 -3.74 -23.93
N ALA A 191 13.96 -2.95 -24.78
CA ALA A 191 13.33 -1.75 -25.35
C ALA A 191 12.08 -2.10 -26.17
N LEU A 192 12.06 -3.27 -26.82
CA LEU A 192 10.88 -3.73 -27.58
C LEU A 192 9.71 -4.07 -26.66
N GLU A 193 9.94 -4.76 -25.54
CA GLU A 193 8.89 -5.03 -24.54
C GLU A 193 8.32 -3.73 -23.97
N VAL A 194 9.18 -2.78 -23.58
CA VAL A 194 8.72 -1.47 -23.09
C VAL A 194 7.92 -0.72 -24.16
N LYS A 195 8.29 -0.86 -25.45
CA LYS A 195 7.58 -0.23 -26.56
C LYS A 195 6.20 -0.84 -26.75
N LYS A 196 6.10 -2.17 -26.82
CA LYS A 196 4.82 -2.89 -26.96
C LYS A 196 3.85 -2.48 -25.86
N VAL A 197 4.33 -2.38 -24.61
CA VAL A 197 3.49 -1.91 -23.50
C VAL A 197 3.08 -0.45 -23.69
N ALA A 198 3.99 0.44 -24.06
CA ALA A 198 3.66 1.85 -24.25
C ALA A 198 2.64 2.07 -25.38
N ASP A 199 2.78 1.32 -26.48
CA ASP A 199 1.85 1.34 -27.61
C ASP A 199 0.45 0.85 -27.18
N GLU A 200 0.36 -0.25 -26.41
CA GLU A 200 -0.90 -0.74 -25.83
C GLU A 200 -1.55 0.29 -24.89
N MET A 201 -0.75 1.06 -24.17
CA MET A 201 -1.22 2.13 -23.29
C MET A 201 -1.56 3.43 -24.03
N GLY A 202 -1.48 3.44 -25.37
CA GLY A 202 -1.74 4.62 -26.20
C GLY A 202 -0.70 5.73 -26.07
N VAL A 203 0.51 5.41 -25.60
CA VAL A 203 1.62 6.35 -25.47
C VAL A 203 2.71 6.01 -26.49
N PRO A 204 2.63 6.52 -27.73
CA PRO A 204 3.65 6.26 -28.73
C PRO A 204 4.99 6.84 -28.28
N LEU A 205 6.00 5.98 -28.18
CA LEU A 205 7.37 6.38 -27.83
C LEU A 205 8.28 6.24 -29.05
N ASP A 206 9.00 7.30 -29.39
CA ASP A 206 10.02 7.25 -30.43
C ASP A 206 11.23 6.39 -30.00
N SER A 207 11.90 5.75 -30.97
CA SER A 207 12.97 4.77 -30.73
C SER A 207 14.15 5.34 -29.93
N GLY A 208 14.45 6.64 -30.05
CA GLY A 208 15.53 7.30 -29.32
C GLY A 208 15.20 7.53 -27.85
N LYS A 209 14.00 8.03 -27.56
CA LYS A 209 13.47 8.18 -26.19
C LYS A 209 13.30 6.82 -25.51
N MET A 210 12.94 5.78 -26.26
CA MET A 210 12.85 4.39 -25.79
C MET A 210 14.20 3.88 -25.28
N LEU A 211 15.27 4.03 -26.07
CA LEU A 211 16.60 3.59 -25.67
C LEU A 211 17.05 4.31 -24.38
N ASN A 212 16.83 5.62 -24.32
CA ASN A 212 17.18 6.45 -23.17
C ASN A 212 16.39 6.08 -21.90
N LYS A 213 15.13 5.63 -22.01
CA LYS A 213 14.32 5.18 -20.87
C LYS A 213 14.64 3.75 -20.43
N THR A 214 15.06 2.88 -21.35
CA THR A 214 15.32 1.47 -21.06
C THR A 214 16.72 1.25 -20.48
N GLN A 215 17.71 2.07 -20.86
CA GLN A 215 19.09 1.96 -20.34
C GLN A 215 19.20 2.06 -18.80
N PRO A 216 18.54 3.02 -18.11
CA PRO A 216 18.55 3.07 -16.66
C PRO A 216 17.94 1.83 -16.02
N LEU A 217 16.87 1.28 -16.60
CA LEU A 217 16.22 0.05 -16.13
C LEU A 217 17.19 -1.12 -16.22
N GLN A 218 17.79 -1.34 -17.39
CA GLN A 218 18.78 -2.41 -17.58
C GLN A 218 19.97 -2.26 -16.64
N LYS A 219 20.46 -1.04 -16.39
CA LYS A 219 21.53 -0.79 -15.41
C LYS A 219 21.13 -1.19 -13.99
N ILE A 220 19.90 -0.90 -13.56
CA ILE A 220 19.37 -1.32 -12.24
C ILE A 220 19.33 -2.85 -12.16
N TRP A 221 18.78 -3.51 -13.18
CA TRP A 221 18.65 -4.96 -13.22
C TRP A 221 20.00 -5.68 -13.26
N MET A 222 20.96 -5.17 -14.04
CA MET A 222 22.33 -5.71 -14.11
C MET A 222 23.12 -5.51 -12.82
N LYS A 223 22.89 -4.41 -12.09
CA LYS A 223 23.52 -4.19 -10.79
C LYS A 223 23.02 -5.20 -9.75
N GLU A 224 21.73 -5.52 -9.77
CA GLU A 224 21.13 -6.48 -8.84
C GLU A 224 21.45 -7.94 -9.22
N LYS A 225 21.78 -8.25 -10.50
CA LYS A 225 22.32 -9.56 -10.92
C LYS A 225 23.53 -10.00 -10.10
N ILE A 226 24.37 -9.05 -9.68
CA ILE A 226 25.61 -9.31 -8.91
C ILE A 226 25.33 -9.40 -7.40
N LYS A 227 24.21 -8.84 -6.92
CA LYS A 227 23.81 -8.82 -5.50
C LYS A 227 22.32 -9.12 -5.34
N PRO A 228 21.85 -10.32 -5.73
CA PRO A 228 20.45 -10.65 -5.58
C PRO A 228 20.06 -10.56 -4.11
N ARG A 229 19.04 -9.75 -3.83
CA ARG A 229 18.55 -9.53 -2.48
C ARG A 229 17.85 -10.81 -2.00
N LYS A 230 18.61 -11.73 -1.38
CA LYS A 230 18.01 -12.81 -0.59
C LYS A 230 17.39 -12.20 0.64
N VAL A 231 16.07 -12.02 0.63
CA VAL A 231 15.32 -11.70 1.86
C VAL A 231 15.19 -13.03 2.61
N ARG A 232 16.26 -13.46 3.28
CA ARG A 232 16.20 -14.58 4.20
C ARG A 232 15.57 -14.08 5.49
N ARG A 233 14.36 -14.53 5.82
CA ARG A 233 13.80 -14.37 7.17
C ARG A 233 13.21 -15.68 7.64
N GLU A 234 13.95 -16.32 8.53
CA GLU A 234 13.34 -17.11 9.59
C GLU A 234 12.27 -16.22 10.26
N VAL A 235 11.13 -16.81 10.63
CA VAL A 235 10.21 -16.20 11.59
C VAL A 235 10.98 -16.14 12.90
N ILE A 236 11.80 -15.10 13.05
CA ILE A 236 12.41 -14.77 14.33
C ILE A 236 11.23 -14.29 15.14
N ASP A 237 10.85 -15.05 16.18
CA ASP A 237 10.15 -14.51 17.32
C ASP A 237 10.93 -13.27 17.75
N ALA A 238 10.49 -12.10 17.29
CA ALA A 238 11.19 -10.87 17.55
C ALA A 238 10.97 -10.56 19.03
N GLU A 239 11.79 -11.15 19.87
CA GLU A 239 12.25 -10.45 21.05
C GLU A 239 12.80 -9.12 20.55
N LEU A 240 12.15 -8.04 20.98
CA LEU A 240 12.67 -6.69 20.78
C LEU A 240 14.16 -6.73 21.17
N PRO A 241 15.08 -6.40 20.24
CA PRO A 241 16.51 -6.48 20.53
C PRO A 241 16.78 -5.81 21.88
N GLY A 242 17.71 -6.31 22.70
CA GLY A 242 17.89 -5.81 24.08
C GLY A 242 18.01 -4.28 24.21
N GLU A 243 18.47 -3.61 23.15
CA GLU A 243 18.48 -2.14 23.00
C GLU A 243 17.10 -1.47 23.08
N PHE A 244 16.04 -2.13 22.60
CA PHE A 244 14.65 -1.67 22.64
C PHE A 244 13.93 -2.02 23.94
N GLN A 245 14.54 -2.86 24.80
CA GLN A 245 14.02 -3.12 26.15
C GLN A 245 14.31 -1.97 27.12
N ARG A 246 15.27 -1.10 26.79
CA ARG A 246 15.62 0.11 27.54
C ARG A 246 15.09 1.36 26.83
N SER A 247 13.89 1.80 27.22
CA SER A 247 13.19 2.96 26.64
C SER A 247 14.07 4.22 26.57
N ASP A 248 14.89 4.48 27.57
CA ASP A 248 15.74 5.67 27.64
C ASP A 248 16.88 5.65 26.62
N VAL A 249 17.50 4.48 26.41
CA VAL A 249 18.57 4.32 25.41
C VAL A 249 18.02 4.49 24.00
N PHE A 250 16.85 3.90 23.73
CA PHE A 250 16.16 4.06 22.46
C PHE A 250 15.80 5.53 22.19
N ARG A 251 15.25 6.22 23.18
CA ARG A 251 14.95 7.65 23.11
C ARG A 251 16.20 8.47 22.81
N GLN A 252 17.28 8.30 23.59
CA GLN A 252 18.54 9.04 23.40
C GLN A 252 19.11 8.80 21.99
N LYS A 253 19.10 7.56 21.50
CA LYS A 253 19.61 7.20 20.17
C LYS A 253 18.78 7.85 19.04
N LEU A 254 17.46 7.95 19.21
CA LEU A 254 16.60 8.62 18.24
C LEU A 254 16.71 10.13 18.32
N GLU A 255 16.78 10.72 19.51
CA GLU A 255 17.01 12.17 19.67
C GLU A 255 18.37 12.58 19.05
N GLN A 256 19.42 11.77 19.22
CA GLN A 256 20.72 11.98 18.57
C GLN A 256 20.67 11.88 17.04
N LYS A 257 19.81 11.01 16.51
CA LYS A 257 19.61 10.86 15.05
C LYS A 257 18.61 11.86 14.48
N SER A 258 17.85 12.55 15.33
CA SER A 258 16.85 13.52 14.90
C SER A 258 17.55 14.68 14.22
N GLY A 259 17.02 15.10 13.07
CA GLY A 259 17.41 16.35 12.45
C GLY A 259 17.16 17.53 13.40
N PRO A 260 17.85 18.67 13.19
CA PRO A 260 17.59 19.87 13.95
C PRO A 260 16.12 20.29 13.77
N MET A 261 15.56 20.89 14.81
CA MET A 261 14.23 21.47 14.72
C MET A 261 14.23 22.52 13.60
N PRO A 262 13.30 22.45 12.63
CA PRO A 262 13.27 23.44 11.56
C PRO A 262 13.13 24.81 12.21
N GLN A 263 14.16 25.63 12.06
CA GLN A 263 14.12 27.02 12.51
C GLN A 263 12.92 27.65 11.81
N GLN A 264 12.10 28.40 12.56
CA GLN A 264 11.05 29.20 11.95
C GLN A 264 11.75 30.05 10.89
N MET A 265 11.46 29.79 9.61
CA MET A 265 11.93 30.67 8.56
C MET A 265 11.33 32.03 8.87
N ASN A 266 12.18 33.00 9.23
CA ASN A 266 11.78 34.40 9.43
C ASN A 266 11.22 35.03 8.14
N ILE A 267 11.29 34.30 7.03
CA ILE A 267 10.64 34.67 5.77
C ILE A 267 9.16 34.36 5.92
N PRO A 268 8.27 35.37 5.94
CA PRO A 268 6.83 35.12 5.91
C PRO A 268 6.53 34.33 4.63
N ALA A 269 6.01 33.10 4.79
CA ALA A 269 5.72 32.24 3.65
C ALA A 269 4.67 32.88 2.72
N ALA A 270 3.79 33.73 3.25
CA ALA A 270 2.73 34.42 2.53
C ALA A 270 3.26 35.25 1.33
N PRO A 271 4.22 36.18 1.47
CA PRO A 271 4.85 36.84 0.32
C PRO A 271 5.42 35.90 -0.75
N VAL A 272 6.07 34.81 -0.35
CA VAL A 272 6.61 33.83 -1.32
C VAL A 272 5.49 33.14 -2.09
N TYR A 273 4.40 32.75 -1.42
CA TYR A 273 3.20 32.22 -2.08
C TYR A 273 2.57 33.23 -3.02
N ILE A 274 2.41 34.48 -2.59
CA ILE A 274 1.80 35.54 -3.40
C ILE A 274 2.62 35.78 -4.66
N VAL A 275 3.95 35.87 -4.54
CA VAL A 275 4.84 36.05 -5.70
C VAL A 275 4.78 34.84 -6.64
N LEU A 276 4.81 33.61 -6.12
CA LEU A 276 4.72 32.41 -6.96
C LEU A 276 3.35 32.28 -7.65
N ILE A 277 2.26 32.55 -6.93
CA ILE A 277 0.90 32.52 -7.48
C ILE A 277 0.75 33.63 -8.54
N ALA A 278 1.21 34.86 -8.25
CA ALA A 278 1.19 35.96 -9.20
C ALA A 278 2.03 35.64 -10.44
N ALA A 279 3.21 35.03 -10.28
CA ALA A 279 4.04 34.57 -11.38
C ALA A 279 3.31 33.50 -12.21
N ILE A 280 2.70 32.50 -11.59
CA ILE A 280 1.92 31.46 -12.28
C ILE A 280 0.73 32.07 -13.04
N ILE A 281 -0.04 32.96 -12.41
CA ILE A 281 -1.19 33.63 -13.03
C ILE A 281 -0.74 34.49 -14.21
N TYR A 282 0.31 35.30 -14.01
CA TYR A 282 0.89 36.15 -15.06
C TYR A 282 1.40 35.30 -16.23
N TRP A 283 2.06 34.18 -15.94
CA TRP A 283 2.59 33.27 -16.94
C TRP A 283 1.48 32.56 -17.73
N LEU A 284 0.41 32.12 -17.06
CA LEU A 284 -0.79 31.55 -17.69
C LEU A 284 -1.51 32.58 -18.56
N TYR A 285 -1.67 33.81 -18.07
CA TYR A 285 -2.29 34.91 -18.80
C TYR A 285 -1.48 35.27 -20.07
N PHE A 286 -0.17 35.41 -19.93
CA PHE A 286 0.71 35.72 -21.06
C PHE A 286 0.74 34.58 -22.07
N GLY A 287 0.82 33.33 -21.61
CA GLY A 287 0.72 32.15 -22.48
C GLY A 287 -0.59 32.10 -23.26
N PHE A 288 -1.71 32.47 -22.62
CA PHE A 288 -3.01 32.56 -23.27
C PHE A 288 -3.08 33.69 -24.32
N GLN A 289 -2.61 34.90 -23.99
CA GLN A 289 -2.61 36.02 -24.93
C GLN A 289 -1.66 35.79 -26.11
N TYR A 290 -0.50 35.21 -25.86
CA TYR A 290 0.47 34.86 -26.91
C TYR A 290 -0.13 33.85 -27.91
N ASN A 291 -0.85 32.84 -27.42
CA ASN A 291 -1.55 31.85 -28.26
C ASN A 291 -2.70 32.44 -29.12
N LYS A 292 -3.26 33.59 -28.73
CA LYS A 292 -4.32 34.24 -29.52
C LYS A 292 -3.79 34.90 -30.79
N VAL A 293 -2.56 35.40 -30.76
CA VAL A 293 -1.98 36.22 -31.83
C VAL A 293 -0.93 35.45 -32.64
N HIS A 294 -0.35 34.39 -32.06
CA HIS A 294 0.74 33.64 -32.66
C HIS A 294 0.49 32.13 -32.63
N THR A 295 0.86 31.44 -33.71
CA THR A 295 1.02 29.98 -33.72
C THR A 295 2.26 29.61 -32.91
N VAL A 296 2.05 28.98 -31.76
CA VAL A 296 3.13 28.66 -30.83
C VAL A 296 3.78 27.33 -31.21
N PRO A 297 5.11 27.28 -31.43
CA PRO A 297 5.78 26.03 -31.73
C PRO A 297 5.71 25.08 -30.52
N LEU A 298 5.61 23.77 -30.78
CA LEU A 298 5.51 22.74 -29.74
C LEU A 298 6.60 22.87 -28.67
N ASN A 299 7.83 23.23 -29.06
CA ASN A 299 8.96 23.43 -28.14
C ASN A 299 8.68 24.52 -27.09
N ALA A 300 8.01 25.61 -27.47
CA ALA A 300 7.65 26.68 -26.53
C ALA A 300 6.57 26.21 -25.53
N VAL A 301 5.63 25.38 -25.97
CA VAL A 301 4.62 24.76 -25.08
C VAL A 301 5.27 23.79 -24.09
N VAL A 302 6.25 22.99 -24.54
CA VAL A 302 6.98 22.08 -23.65
C VAL A 302 7.78 22.84 -22.60
N ILE A 303 8.50 23.88 -23.00
CA ILE A 303 9.25 24.76 -22.07
C ILE A 303 8.28 25.40 -21.08
N PHE A 304 7.12 25.87 -21.55
CA PHE A 304 6.08 26.45 -20.73
C PHE A 304 5.61 25.49 -19.62
N LEU A 305 5.27 24.25 -19.99
CA LEU A 305 4.81 23.23 -19.03
C LEU A 305 5.92 22.84 -18.04
N ALA A 306 7.17 22.76 -18.50
CA ALA A 306 8.31 22.46 -17.63
C ALA A 306 8.53 23.54 -16.57
N VAL A 307 8.49 24.83 -16.94
CA VAL A 307 8.62 25.96 -16.01
C VAL A 307 7.47 25.97 -15.00
N PHE A 308 6.24 25.77 -15.47
CA PHE A 308 5.07 25.66 -14.59
C PHE A 308 5.22 24.51 -13.58
N LEU A 309 5.65 23.33 -14.04
CA LEU A 309 5.86 22.17 -13.18
C LEU A 309 6.93 22.44 -12.12
N ILE A 310 8.04 23.11 -12.47
CA ILE A 310 9.09 23.50 -11.52
C ILE A 310 8.53 24.44 -10.44
N PHE A 311 7.76 25.48 -10.83
CA PHE A 311 7.15 26.38 -9.85
C PHE A 311 6.14 25.66 -8.96
N PHE A 312 5.34 24.77 -9.53
CA PHE A 312 4.37 23.97 -8.77
C PHE A 312 5.06 23.03 -7.77
N ILE A 313 6.10 22.30 -8.18
CA ILE A 313 6.90 21.45 -7.29
C ILE A 313 7.55 22.29 -6.18
N THR A 314 8.10 23.45 -6.52
CA THR A 314 8.70 24.38 -5.55
C THR A 314 7.64 24.87 -4.55
N LEU A 315 6.45 25.24 -5.01
CA LEU A 315 5.33 25.65 -4.18
C LEU A 315 4.90 24.53 -3.21
N MET A 316 4.77 23.31 -3.71
CA MET A 316 4.46 22.12 -2.90
C MET A 316 5.54 21.88 -1.84
N TRP A 317 6.81 21.96 -2.22
CA TRP A 317 7.94 21.77 -1.31
C TRP A 317 7.97 22.83 -0.20
N ILE A 318 7.79 24.11 -0.54
CA ILE A 318 7.69 25.21 0.44
C ILE A 318 6.49 24.98 1.36
N ASN A 319 5.33 24.58 0.83
CA ASN A 319 4.15 24.26 1.65
C ASN A 319 4.40 23.10 2.60
N MET A 320 5.02 22.01 2.14
CA MET A 320 5.38 20.90 3.01
C MET A 320 6.32 21.34 4.15
N HIS A 321 7.38 22.10 3.83
CA HIS A 321 8.30 22.63 4.84
C HIS A 321 7.63 23.58 5.83
N HIS A 322 6.76 24.45 5.34
CA HIS A 322 6.03 25.40 6.18
C HIS A 322 5.02 24.70 7.11
N GLN A 323 4.31 23.68 6.62
CA GLN A 323 3.44 22.85 7.46
C GLN A 323 4.25 22.13 8.56
N ALA A 324 5.39 21.55 8.20
CA ALA A 324 6.29 20.91 9.15
C ALA A 324 6.79 21.90 10.21
N ALA A 325 7.29 23.06 9.80
CA ALA A 325 7.77 24.11 10.70
C ALA A 325 6.68 24.62 11.65
N LYS A 326 5.42 24.66 11.21
CA LYS A 326 4.28 25.02 12.07
C LYS A 326 3.92 23.95 13.09
N ILE A 327 4.05 22.68 12.71
CA ILE A 327 3.62 21.55 13.53
C ILE A 327 4.70 21.11 14.51
N CYS A 328 5.98 21.27 14.19
CA CYS A 328 7.09 20.92 15.08
C CYS A 328 6.96 21.52 16.50
N PRO A 329 6.77 22.85 16.69
CA PRO A 329 6.62 23.43 18.03
C PRO A 329 5.42 22.87 18.78
N PHE A 330 4.35 22.56 18.06
CA PHE A 330 3.14 22.01 18.62
C PHE A 330 3.34 20.56 19.11
N LEU A 331 3.89 19.68 18.26
CA LEU A 331 4.20 18.31 18.67
C LEU A 331 5.28 18.27 19.76
N LYS A 332 6.22 19.22 19.77
CA LYS A 332 7.20 19.37 20.84
C LYS A 332 6.52 19.68 22.18
N ARG A 333 5.59 20.65 22.23
CA ARG A 333 4.80 20.93 23.45
C ARG A 333 4.01 19.71 23.92
N ILE A 334 3.44 18.94 23.00
CA ILE A 334 2.76 17.69 23.36
C ILE A 334 3.74 16.68 23.95
N ALA A 335 4.90 16.49 23.32
CA ALA A 335 5.93 15.56 23.79
C ALA A 335 6.40 15.95 25.20
N ASP A 336 6.65 17.24 25.45
CA ASP A 336 7.14 17.75 26.74
C ASP A 336 6.12 17.57 27.88
N GLN A 337 4.83 17.44 27.55
CA GLN A 337 3.75 17.24 28.54
C GLN A 337 3.45 15.75 28.81
N ARG A 338 4.01 14.82 28.03
CA ARG A 338 3.61 13.41 28.05
C ARG A 338 4.76 12.49 28.46
N PRO A 339 4.57 11.63 29.48
CA PRO A 339 5.60 10.68 29.91
C PRO A 339 6.05 9.76 28.77
N GLY A 340 7.36 9.70 28.56
CA GLY A 340 7.99 8.87 27.53
C GLY A 340 7.83 9.40 26.10
N ALA A 341 7.13 10.50 25.87
CA ALA A 341 6.96 11.06 24.53
C ALA A 341 8.17 11.89 24.12
N PHE A 342 8.57 11.81 22.84
CA PHE A 342 9.62 12.63 22.26
C PHE A 342 9.37 12.87 20.77
N LEU A 343 9.91 13.97 20.27
CA LEU A 343 9.79 14.34 18.86
C LEU A 343 10.99 13.82 18.09
N PHE A 344 10.74 13.12 16.99
CA PHE A 344 11.78 12.68 16.06
C PHE A 344 11.55 13.33 14.69
N ILE A 345 12.58 13.96 14.14
CA ILE A 345 12.53 14.64 12.86
C ILE A 345 13.39 13.88 11.87
N SER A 346 12.76 13.18 10.93
CA SER A 346 13.44 12.53 9.81
C SER A 346 13.08 13.24 8.51
N GLY A 347 14.01 14.04 8.01
CA GLY A 347 13.77 14.88 6.84
C GLY A 347 12.80 16.01 7.17
N THR A 348 11.67 16.07 6.45
CA THR A 348 10.69 17.16 6.56
C THR A 348 9.50 16.86 7.45
N PHE A 349 9.33 15.63 7.96
CA PHE A 349 8.14 15.27 8.72
C PHE A 349 8.48 15.02 10.19
N PRO A 350 7.93 15.84 11.12
CA PRO A 350 8.02 15.54 12.53
C PRO A 350 7.09 14.38 12.90
N THR A 351 7.62 13.42 13.62
CA THR A 351 6.87 12.27 14.13
C THR A 351 6.97 12.24 15.65
N LEU A 352 5.81 12.10 16.30
CA LEU A 352 5.74 11.95 17.75
C LEU A 352 5.91 10.47 18.10
N PHE A 353 6.92 10.15 18.89
CA PHE A 353 7.20 8.80 19.38
C PHE A 353 6.95 8.72 20.89
N TYR A 354 6.70 7.49 21.34
CA TYR A 354 6.62 7.11 22.74
C TYR A 354 7.65 6.02 23.02
N ALA A 355 8.42 6.20 24.08
CA ALA A 355 9.25 5.17 24.69
C ALA A 355 8.83 5.05 26.15
N ARG A 356 7.94 4.11 26.43
CA ARG A 356 7.53 3.75 27.80
C ARG A 356 8.12 2.41 28.18
N GLU A 357 8.13 2.12 29.46
CA GLU A 357 8.70 0.88 29.99
C GLU A 357 8.05 -0.36 29.38
N ALA A 358 6.75 -0.32 29.11
CA ALA A 358 5.98 -1.50 28.72
C ALA A 358 5.62 -1.54 27.22
N TRP A 359 5.78 -0.42 26.50
CA TRP A 359 5.50 -0.32 25.06
C TRP A 359 6.26 0.83 24.39
N LEU A 360 6.53 0.67 23.10
CA LEU A 360 7.06 1.70 22.21
C LEU A 360 5.98 2.09 21.22
N GLY A 361 5.81 3.37 20.90
CA GLY A 361 4.80 3.76 19.93
C GLY A 361 5.17 4.95 19.07
N LYS A 362 4.38 5.15 18.03
CA LYS A 362 4.50 6.27 17.09
C LYS A 362 3.11 6.78 16.71
N VAL A 363 2.97 8.09 16.63
CA VAL A 363 1.76 8.73 16.10
C VAL A 363 1.93 8.91 14.61
N VAL A 364 0.98 8.38 13.86
CA VAL A 364 0.93 8.48 12.40
C VAL A 364 -0.24 9.37 12.00
N PHE A 365 0.04 10.32 11.11
CA PHE A 365 -0.94 11.18 10.49
C PHE A 365 -1.02 10.86 9.00
N GLU A 366 -2.18 10.40 8.51
CA GLU A 366 -2.40 10.15 7.10
C GLU A 366 -3.29 11.23 6.49
N GLN A 367 -2.78 11.90 5.44
CA GLN A 367 -3.60 12.75 4.60
C GLN A 367 -4.48 11.86 3.73
N GLY A 368 -5.79 11.93 3.92
CA GLY A 368 -6.76 11.18 3.13
C GLY A 368 -6.65 11.50 1.63
N GLY A 369 -7.22 10.64 0.81
CA GLY A 369 -7.32 10.82 -0.65
C GLY A 369 -8.76 10.62 -1.14
N GLU A 370 -8.98 10.60 -2.45
CA GLU A 370 -10.33 10.46 -3.05
C GLU A 370 -11.13 9.24 -2.55
N HIS A 371 -10.44 8.19 -2.10
CA HIS A 371 -11.05 6.95 -1.61
C HIS A 371 -10.63 6.55 -0.21
N ARG A 372 -9.96 7.44 0.53
CA ARG A 372 -9.51 7.16 1.90
C ARG A 372 -9.76 8.37 2.78
N ASP A 373 -10.53 8.17 3.85
CA ASP A 373 -10.65 9.14 4.93
C ASP A 373 -9.24 9.44 5.49
N ALA A 374 -8.97 10.72 5.79
CA ALA A 374 -7.76 11.09 6.51
C ALA A 374 -7.81 10.50 7.93
N CYS A 375 -6.69 10.00 8.47
CA CYS A 375 -6.68 9.35 9.78
C CYS A 375 -5.53 9.81 10.67
N THR A 376 -5.73 9.69 11.97
CA THR A 376 -4.70 9.83 13.01
C THR A 376 -4.72 8.52 13.79
N ARG A 377 -3.55 7.92 13.97
CA ARG A 377 -3.43 6.69 14.76
C ARG A 377 -2.19 6.67 15.63
N LEU A 378 -2.31 6.03 16.79
CA LEU A 378 -1.19 5.67 17.66
C LEU A 378 -0.93 4.18 17.46
N GLU A 379 0.19 3.85 16.84
CA GLU A 379 0.68 2.48 16.67
C GLU A 379 1.68 2.19 17.80
N ALA A 380 1.44 1.15 18.59
CA ALA A 380 2.32 0.71 19.66
C ALA A 380 2.72 -0.75 19.51
N ILE A 381 3.94 -1.05 19.93
CA ILE A 381 4.49 -2.40 20.10
C ILE A 381 4.70 -2.63 21.59
N THR A 382 4.06 -3.65 22.12
CA THR A 382 4.03 -4.02 23.54
C THR A 382 5.07 -5.10 23.84
N LYS A 383 5.54 -5.16 25.10
CA LYS A 383 6.46 -6.23 25.55
C LYS A 383 5.78 -7.61 25.56
N HIS A 384 4.52 -7.65 26.00
CA HIS A 384 3.71 -8.86 26.07
C HIS A 384 2.92 -9.03 24.78
N SER A 385 2.84 -10.27 24.28
CA SER A 385 1.95 -10.59 23.17
C SER A 385 0.55 -10.80 23.72
N GLY A 386 -0.43 -10.03 23.24
CA GLY A 386 -1.84 -10.37 23.37
C GLY A 386 -2.28 -11.33 22.27
N GLY A 387 -3.50 -11.85 22.35
CA GLY A 387 -4.15 -12.47 21.20
C GLY A 387 -4.62 -11.45 20.15
N TRP A 388 -5.52 -11.86 19.27
CA TRP A 388 -6.12 -10.97 18.28
C TRP A 388 -7.48 -10.45 18.76
N LEU A 389 -7.64 -9.12 18.77
CA LEU A 389 -8.87 -8.44 19.14
C LEU A 389 -9.06 -7.16 18.32
N SER A 390 -10.26 -6.93 17.81
CA SER A 390 -10.62 -5.73 17.06
C SER A 390 -11.92 -5.16 17.59
N ILE A 391 -11.88 -3.87 17.89
CA ILE A 391 -12.99 -3.12 18.47
C ILE A 391 -13.26 -1.94 17.55
N SER A 392 -14.46 -1.85 17.04
CA SER A 392 -14.83 -0.79 16.10
C SER A 392 -16.26 -0.34 16.29
N GLN A 393 -16.53 0.92 15.94
CA GLN A 393 -17.87 1.47 16.00
C GLN A 393 -18.82 0.71 15.05
N LYS A 394 -20.01 0.36 15.53
CA LYS A 394 -21.09 -0.21 14.72
C LYS A 394 -21.42 0.74 13.59
N ASN A 395 -21.34 0.25 12.37
CA ASN A 395 -21.89 0.92 11.21
C ASN A 395 -23.12 0.15 10.74
N ILE A 396 -24.12 0.84 10.20
CA ILE A 396 -25.33 0.22 9.63
C ILE A 396 -24.93 -0.85 8.61
N ILE A 397 -23.89 -0.57 7.82
CA ILE A 397 -23.34 -1.50 6.83
C ILE A 397 -22.66 -2.72 7.49
N SER A 398 -21.94 -2.55 8.61
CA SER A 398 -21.29 -3.69 9.30
C SER A 398 -22.28 -4.58 10.04
N THR A 399 -23.48 -4.07 10.33
CA THR A 399 -24.55 -4.84 10.99
C THR A 399 -25.29 -5.72 9.98
N ILE A 400 -25.41 -5.26 8.72
CA ILE A 400 -26.12 -5.97 7.65
C ILE A 400 -25.18 -6.91 6.87
N PHE A 401 -23.90 -6.54 6.71
CA PHE A 401 -22.91 -7.28 5.94
C PHE A 401 -21.70 -7.72 6.77
N GLY A 402 -21.90 -7.83 8.10
CA GLY A 402 -20.87 -8.25 9.04
C GLY A 402 -20.33 -9.64 8.72
N ARG A 403 -19.07 -9.89 9.12
CA ARG A 403 -18.41 -11.21 9.05
C ARG A 403 -19.32 -12.29 9.65
N SER A 404 -19.15 -13.54 9.22
CA SER A 404 -19.68 -14.74 9.92
C SER A 404 -19.61 -14.55 11.43
N ASP A 405 -20.76 -14.65 12.12
CA ASP A 405 -20.93 -14.37 13.56
C ASP A 405 -19.97 -15.14 14.49
N LYS A 406 -19.26 -16.15 13.96
CA LYS A 406 -18.38 -17.05 14.68
C LYS A 406 -17.23 -16.39 15.46
N ASN A 407 -16.83 -15.16 15.14
CA ASN A 407 -15.73 -14.46 15.82
C ASN A 407 -16.18 -13.19 16.56
N ASN A 408 -17.48 -12.94 16.67
CA ASN A 408 -18.00 -11.81 17.42
C ASN A 408 -18.08 -12.17 18.90
N ILE A 409 -17.46 -11.34 19.75
CA ILE A 409 -17.51 -11.53 21.19
C ILE A 409 -18.74 -10.79 21.71
N ALA A 410 -19.60 -11.51 22.45
CA ALA A 410 -20.83 -10.94 23.00
C ALA A 410 -20.49 -9.80 23.99
N LEU A 411 -21.02 -8.61 23.71
CA LEU A 411 -20.87 -7.45 24.59
C LEU A 411 -22.09 -7.33 25.52
N PRO A 412 -21.90 -6.87 26.77
CA PRO A 412 -23.03 -6.63 27.68
C PRO A 412 -23.97 -5.56 27.11
N ASP A 413 -25.28 -5.69 27.37
CA ASP A 413 -26.29 -4.67 26.99
C ASP A 413 -26.06 -3.38 27.77
N SER A 414 -25.22 -2.53 27.18
CA SER A 414 -24.70 -1.28 27.72
C SER A 414 -24.55 -0.30 26.57
N ASP A 415 -24.38 0.98 26.88
CA ASP A 415 -24.11 1.99 25.84
C ASP A 415 -22.90 1.63 24.97
N PHE A 416 -21.89 1.00 25.58
CA PHE A 416 -20.74 0.45 24.86
C PHE A 416 -21.15 -0.66 23.88
N GLY A 417 -21.86 -1.68 24.35
CA GLY A 417 -22.33 -2.80 23.52
C GLY A 417 -23.29 -2.37 22.40
N ARG A 418 -24.00 -1.26 22.58
CA ARG A 418 -24.89 -0.67 21.56
C ARG A 418 -24.13 0.10 20.47
N LYS A 419 -22.97 0.67 20.79
CA LYS A 419 -22.18 1.51 19.87
C LYS A 419 -21.02 0.77 19.21
N PHE A 420 -20.49 -0.27 19.83
CA PHE A 420 -19.29 -0.95 19.39
C PHE A 420 -19.55 -2.43 19.09
N ILE A 421 -18.72 -2.99 18.20
CA ILE A 421 -18.55 -4.43 18.02
C ILE A 421 -17.13 -4.78 18.46
N MET A 422 -17.02 -5.89 19.17
CA MET A 422 -15.75 -6.52 19.50
C MET A 422 -15.70 -7.88 18.80
N SER A 423 -14.62 -8.12 18.08
CA SER A 423 -14.36 -9.41 17.41
C SER A 423 -12.94 -9.82 17.67
N GLY A 424 -12.69 -11.09 17.97
CA GLY A 424 -11.39 -11.55 18.42
C GLY A 424 -11.30 -13.06 18.50
N SER A 425 -10.08 -13.59 18.61
CA SER A 425 -9.84 -14.99 18.97
C SER A 425 -9.55 -15.17 20.47
N ASP A 426 -9.30 -14.07 21.18
CA ASP A 426 -8.91 -14.07 22.60
C ASP A 426 -10.06 -13.57 23.48
N GLU A 427 -10.95 -14.49 23.83
CA GLU A 427 -12.11 -14.20 24.68
C GLU A 427 -11.72 -13.81 26.11
N VAL A 428 -10.60 -14.34 26.61
CA VAL A 428 -10.10 -14.06 27.97
C VAL A 428 -9.63 -12.61 28.05
N LEU A 429 -8.77 -12.17 27.10
CA LEU A 429 -8.34 -10.78 27.02
C LEU A 429 -9.54 -9.84 26.83
N ALA A 430 -10.50 -10.21 25.99
CA ALA A 430 -11.72 -9.43 25.80
C ALA A 430 -12.49 -9.25 27.12
N GLU A 431 -12.71 -10.32 27.88
CA GLU A 431 -13.41 -10.27 29.16
C GLU A 431 -12.64 -9.41 30.19
N GLU A 432 -11.31 -9.56 30.27
CA GLU A 432 -10.47 -8.78 31.15
C GLU A 432 -10.46 -7.28 30.83
N LEU A 433 -10.46 -6.93 29.53
CA LEU A 433 -10.60 -5.56 29.08
C LEU A 433 -11.98 -5.01 29.45
N LEU A 434 -13.05 -5.77 29.25
CA LEU A 434 -14.41 -5.35 29.61
C LEU A 434 -14.60 -5.14 31.11
N LYS A 435 -13.91 -5.92 31.96
CA LYS A 435 -13.88 -5.75 33.42
C LYS A 435 -13.04 -4.54 33.89
N SER A 436 -12.24 -3.95 33.01
CA SER A 436 -11.38 -2.80 33.31
C SER A 436 -12.06 -1.47 32.96
N ASN A 437 -11.32 -0.35 33.07
CA ASN A 437 -11.78 0.97 32.61
C ASN A 437 -11.67 1.17 31.09
N PHE A 438 -11.45 0.10 30.32
CA PHE A 438 -11.33 0.13 28.87
C PHE A 438 -12.59 0.70 28.20
N THR A 439 -13.78 0.25 28.61
CA THR A 439 -15.06 0.67 28.04
C THR A 439 -15.27 2.17 28.21
N GLY A 440 -15.02 2.70 29.41
CA GLY A 440 -15.08 4.14 29.69
C GLY A 440 -14.10 4.95 28.85
N THR A 441 -12.90 4.42 28.59
CA THR A 441 -11.90 5.08 27.74
C THR A 441 -12.28 5.05 26.26
N MET A 442 -12.81 3.92 25.77
CA MET A 442 -13.29 3.79 24.40
C MET A 442 -14.50 4.70 24.14
N MET A 443 -15.39 4.88 25.12
CA MET A 443 -16.49 5.83 25.03
C MET A 443 -16.03 7.28 24.92
N ARG A 444 -14.84 7.64 25.45
CA ARG A 444 -14.25 8.97 25.19
C ARG A 444 -13.80 9.11 23.74
N LEU A 445 -13.38 8.02 23.10
CA LEU A 445 -13.02 8.01 21.68
C LEU A 445 -14.25 8.12 20.76
N ASP A 446 -15.46 7.78 21.23
CA ASP A 446 -16.72 7.92 20.47
C ASP A 446 -17.01 9.37 20.05
N GLY A 447 -16.41 10.36 20.73
CA GLY A 447 -16.45 11.77 20.31
C GLY A 447 -15.70 12.05 19.00
N PHE A 448 -14.90 11.11 18.50
CA PHE A 448 -14.17 11.21 17.24
C PHE A 448 -14.84 10.41 16.12
N LYS A 449 -14.53 10.75 14.86
CA LYS A 449 -15.10 10.08 13.69
C LYS A 449 -14.54 8.66 13.56
N LYS A 450 -15.40 7.64 13.71
CA LYS A 450 -15.10 6.21 13.49
C LYS A 450 -13.86 5.72 14.25
N PRO A 451 -13.88 5.72 15.59
CA PRO A 451 -12.78 5.18 16.37
C PRO A 451 -12.68 3.65 16.23
N SER A 452 -11.46 3.13 16.24
CA SER A 452 -11.18 1.71 16.25
C SER A 452 -9.92 1.39 17.03
N VAL A 453 -9.92 0.22 17.69
CA VAL A 453 -8.76 -0.36 18.36
C VAL A 453 -8.51 -1.73 17.75
N GLU A 454 -7.26 -2.01 17.36
CA GLU A 454 -6.82 -3.32 16.88
C GLU A 454 -5.64 -3.78 17.73
N ILE A 455 -5.77 -4.99 18.28
CA ILE A 455 -4.75 -5.71 19.04
C ILE A 455 -4.42 -6.94 18.19
N ASP A 456 -3.15 -7.09 17.84
CA ASP A 456 -2.65 -8.18 17.01
C ASP A 456 -1.27 -8.61 17.53
N GLY A 457 -1.26 -9.62 18.40
CA GLY A 457 -0.03 -10.06 19.02
C GLY A 457 0.54 -8.98 19.95
N LYS A 458 1.78 -8.57 19.66
CA LYS A 458 2.46 -7.46 20.33
C LYS A 458 2.08 -6.08 19.79
N SER A 459 1.20 -5.98 18.80
CA SER A 459 0.84 -4.71 18.16
C SER A 459 -0.49 -4.21 18.67
N VAL A 460 -0.54 -2.95 19.11
CA VAL A 460 -1.79 -2.26 19.49
C VAL A 460 -1.90 -0.99 18.66
N THR A 461 -3.00 -0.85 17.93
CA THR A 461 -3.29 0.33 17.11
C THR A 461 -4.59 0.97 17.55
N VAL A 462 -4.54 2.24 17.92
CA VAL A 462 -5.72 3.07 18.19
C VAL A 462 -5.85 4.09 17.06
N GLU A 463 -6.95 4.04 16.31
CA GLU A 463 -7.17 4.87 15.12
C GLU A 463 -8.49 5.65 15.19
N ILE A 464 -8.48 6.84 14.60
CA ILE A 464 -9.69 7.62 14.27
C ILE A 464 -9.62 8.10 12.81
N LYS A 465 -10.77 8.19 12.13
CA LYS A 465 -10.87 8.70 10.73
C LYS A 465 -10.96 10.23 10.69
N GLN A 466 -10.00 10.87 11.34
CA GLN A 466 -9.82 12.32 11.33
C GLN A 466 -8.33 12.66 11.39
N ASN A 467 -7.90 13.64 10.60
CA ASN A 467 -6.51 14.11 10.62
C ASN A 467 -6.33 15.27 11.61
N PHE A 468 -5.42 15.10 12.56
CA PHE A 468 -5.04 16.08 13.58
C PHE A 468 -3.68 16.76 13.32
N PHE A 469 -3.15 16.62 12.11
CA PHE A 469 -1.95 17.31 11.63
C PHE A 469 -2.26 18.80 11.34
N SER A 470 -2.67 19.54 12.38
CA SER A 470 -2.98 20.97 12.32
C SER A 470 -2.86 21.60 13.71
N THR A 471 -2.25 22.78 13.80
CA THR A 471 -2.14 23.54 15.06
C THR A 471 -3.50 23.96 15.63
N ARG A 472 -4.52 24.10 14.78
CA ARG A 472 -5.90 24.41 15.22
C ARG A 472 -6.56 23.26 15.96
N ARG A 473 -6.01 22.04 15.83
CA ARG A 473 -6.55 20.81 16.43
C ARG A 473 -5.72 20.30 17.61
N GLU A 474 -5.00 21.19 18.27
CA GLU A 474 -4.14 20.87 19.41
C GLU A 474 -4.92 20.19 20.55
N LYS A 475 -6.11 20.73 20.87
CA LYS A 475 -6.96 20.20 21.93
C LYS A 475 -7.48 18.81 21.60
N GLU A 476 -7.98 18.61 20.38
CA GLU A 476 -8.49 17.31 19.95
C GLU A 476 -7.37 16.25 19.89
N LEU A 477 -6.16 16.62 19.43
CA LEU A 477 -5.03 15.70 19.45
C LEU A 477 -4.67 15.28 20.87
N LYS A 478 -4.64 16.21 21.83
CA LYS A 478 -4.38 15.87 23.24
C LYS A 478 -5.43 14.92 23.78
N GLN A 479 -6.72 15.20 23.54
CA GLN A 479 -7.82 14.33 23.98
C GLN A 479 -7.73 12.92 23.37
N PHE A 480 -7.39 12.82 22.09
CA PHE A 480 -7.17 11.53 21.42
C PHE A 480 -5.99 10.77 22.02
N LEU A 481 -4.84 11.43 22.20
CA LEU A 481 -3.65 10.81 22.78
C LEU A 481 -3.89 10.35 24.23
N ASP A 482 -4.60 11.14 25.04
CA ASP A 482 -4.98 10.73 26.40
C ASP A 482 -5.81 9.45 26.40
N ALA A 483 -6.81 9.35 25.51
CA ALA A 483 -7.62 8.15 25.42
C ALA A 483 -6.84 6.96 24.84
N ALA A 484 -6.05 7.18 23.79
CA ALA A 484 -5.26 6.14 23.13
C ALA A 484 -4.17 5.57 24.05
N GLU A 485 -3.44 6.41 24.78
CA GLU A 485 -2.44 5.97 25.76
C GLU A 485 -3.08 5.16 26.88
N ASN A 486 -4.21 5.63 27.43
CA ASN A 486 -4.92 4.89 28.48
C ASN A 486 -5.40 3.51 27.98
N ILE A 487 -5.82 3.41 26.72
CA ILE A 487 -6.17 2.12 26.11
C ILE A 487 -4.94 1.22 26.05
N ILE A 488 -3.82 1.70 25.52
CA ILE A 488 -2.60 0.89 25.36
C ILE A 488 -2.05 0.48 26.74
N ASP A 489 -2.01 1.39 27.71
CA ASP A 489 -1.60 1.09 29.08
C ASP A 489 -2.54 0.07 29.75
N THR A 490 -3.82 0.06 29.40
CA THR A 490 -4.77 -0.95 29.89
C THR A 490 -4.52 -2.31 29.23
N VAL A 491 -4.32 -2.35 27.91
CA VAL A 491 -3.98 -3.59 27.18
C VAL A 491 -2.68 -4.19 27.70
N VAL A 492 -1.67 -3.38 27.99
CA VAL A 492 -0.36 -3.88 28.42
C VAL A 492 -0.35 -4.40 29.87
N LYS A 493 -1.32 -4.00 30.69
CA LYS A 493 -1.47 -4.48 32.07
C LYS A 493 -2.23 -5.81 32.18
N LYS A 494 -2.86 -6.24 31.09
CA LYS A 494 -3.58 -7.50 30.95
C LYS A 494 -2.68 -8.44 30.15
#